data_AF-A0A090WYN6-F1
#
_entry.id   AF-A0A090WYN6-F1
#
_cell.length_a   1.000
_cell.length_b   1.000
_cell.length_c   1.000
_cell.angle_alpha   90.00
_cell.angle_beta   90.00
_cell.angle_gamma   90.00
#
_symmetry.space_group_name_H-M   'P 1'
#
loop_
_entity.id
_entity.type
_entity.pdbx_description
1 polymer ?
#
loop_
_entity_poly.entity_id
_entity_poly.type
_entity_poly.pdbx_seq_one_letter_code
_entity_poly.pdbx_strand_id
1 'polypeptide(L)'
;MKANLLLDAKASLGEGPVYLSGSQELLWVDIHQGEVHCFQINKKEDYIIYKGNKPSCIIPLKNNEFLIADTNKLLKFDKASQEYQLFLNLDFKDDNIRFNDGKMDPYGNIWIGTMDINVTPKQGALYRIDNNKMCFKVLEGITISNGLAWSQDAKTMYYIDTYENVVFGFDFNSNCDISNQRIVIDIPKDKGAPDGMTIDSQGNLWIALWGGNAVICCDPKTGELKDKIEVDAPHVTSCTLGGEMEDVLFITTARDGLSSDDLIKYPLSGGLFFAKIK
;
A
#
# COMPACT_ATOMS: atom_id res chain seq x y z
N MET A 1 -6.01 -9.49 18.36
CA MET A 1 -6.70 -8.19 18.60
C MET A 1 -7.79 -8.02 17.53
N LYS A 2 -8.79 -7.13 17.70
CA LYS A 2 -9.82 -6.87 16.68
C LYS A 2 -9.84 -5.39 16.28
N ALA A 3 -9.91 -5.11 14.98
CA ALA A 3 -10.03 -3.77 14.44
C ALA A 3 -11.46 -3.22 14.58
N ASN A 4 -11.58 -1.91 14.69
CA ASN A 4 -12.83 -1.18 14.75
C ASN A 4 -13.07 -0.48 13.41
N LEU A 5 -14.33 -0.41 12.99
CA LEU A 5 -14.70 0.36 11.80
C LEU A 5 -14.46 1.85 12.04
N LEU A 6 -13.75 2.49 11.12
CA LEU A 6 -13.53 3.92 11.06
C LEU A 6 -14.55 4.61 10.15
N LEU A 7 -14.74 4.05 8.95
CA LEU A 7 -15.63 4.57 7.91
C LEU A 7 -16.24 3.39 7.13
N ASP A 8 -17.57 3.34 7.02
CA ASP A 8 -18.27 2.41 6.11
C ASP A 8 -18.25 2.95 4.67
N ALA A 9 -17.06 3.00 4.07
CA ALA A 9 -16.85 3.59 2.73
C ALA A 9 -17.45 2.73 1.61
N LYS A 10 -17.60 1.42 1.86
CA LYS A 10 -18.04 0.43 0.86
C LYS A 10 -17.19 0.47 -0.42
N ALA A 11 -15.90 0.76 -0.26
CA ALA A 11 -14.93 0.85 -1.35
C ALA A 11 -14.93 -0.44 -2.18
N SER A 12 -14.86 -0.27 -3.50
CA SER A 12 -14.69 -1.40 -4.40
C SER A 12 -13.32 -2.03 -4.16
N LEU A 13 -12.26 -1.23 -4.26
CA LEU A 13 -10.89 -1.63 -3.96
C LEU A 13 -10.17 -0.51 -3.21
N GLY A 14 -10.44 -0.42 -1.90
CA GLY A 14 -9.80 0.55 -1.02
C GLY A 14 -8.33 0.20 -0.80
N GLU A 15 -7.40 1.13 -0.99
CA GLU A 15 -5.96 0.87 -1.02
C GLU A 15 -5.11 2.06 -0.57
N GLY A 16 -3.80 1.81 -0.44
CA GLY A 16 -2.76 2.83 -0.27
C GLY A 16 -2.99 3.85 0.86
N PRO A 17 -3.34 3.43 2.10
CA PRO A 17 -3.60 4.35 3.19
C PRO A 17 -2.34 5.09 3.62
N VAL A 18 -2.48 6.40 3.85
CA VAL A 18 -1.41 7.26 4.33
C VAL A 18 -1.94 8.20 5.40
N TYR A 19 -1.36 8.12 6.60
CA TYR A 19 -1.73 9.00 7.70
C TYR A 19 -0.89 10.28 7.71
N LEU A 20 -1.56 11.43 7.79
CA LEU A 20 -0.95 12.75 7.91
C LEU A 20 -1.11 13.24 9.36
N SER A 21 -0.07 13.07 10.17
CA SER A 21 -0.10 13.43 11.60
C SER A 21 -0.40 14.90 11.85
N GLY A 22 0.15 15.80 11.03
CA GLY A 22 -0.02 17.26 11.19
C GLY A 22 -1.47 17.75 11.00
N SER A 23 -2.27 17.08 10.19
CA SER A 23 -3.67 17.44 9.91
C SER A 23 -4.70 16.43 10.44
N GLN A 24 -4.24 15.29 10.98
CA GLN A 24 -5.07 14.16 11.38
C GLN A 24 -6.01 13.69 10.24
N GLU A 25 -5.42 13.55 9.06
CA GLU A 25 -6.09 13.09 7.84
C GLU A 25 -5.54 11.72 7.44
N LEU A 26 -6.42 10.89 6.89
CA LEU A 26 -6.06 9.62 6.27
C LEU A 26 -6.35 9.75 4.77
N LEU A 27 -5.31 9.74 3.94
CA LEU A 27 -5.44 9.62 2.50
C LEU A 27 -5.55 8.15 2.13
N TRP A 28 -6.35 7.83 1.12
CA TRP A 28 -6.52 6.46 0.61
C TRP A 28 -7.09 6.51 -0.81
N VAL A 29 -7.08 5.40 -1.54
CA VAL A 29 -7.62 5.34 -2.91
C VAL A 29 -8.72 4.30 -3.02
N ASP A 30 -9.70 4.52 -3.90
CA ASP A 30 -10.53 3.45 -4.47
C ASP A 30 -10.13 3.24 -5.94
N ILE A 31 -9.31 2.21 -6.17
CA ILE A 31 -8.68 1.97 -7.47
C ILE A 31 -9.73 1.76 -8.56
N HIS A 32 -10.85 1.11 -8.23
CA HIS A 32 -11.86 0.77 -9.23
C HIS A 32 -12.84 1.91 -9.50
N GLN A 33 -13.05 2.80 -8.53
CA GLN A 33 -13.84 4.02 -8.74
C GLN A 33 -13.03 5.15 -9.36
N GLY A 34 -11.70 5.02 -9.43
CA GLY A 34 -10.85 6.06 -10.00
C GLY A 34 -10.59 7.21 -9.03
N GLU A 35 -10.70 6.99 -7.71
CA GLU A 35 -10.81 8.06 -6.73
C GLU A 35 -9.64 8.04 -5.72
N VAL A 36 -9.15 9.23 -5.37
CA VAL A 36 -8.29 9.44 -4.19
C VAL A 36 -9.09 10.24 -3.19
N HIS A 37 -9.12 9.74 -1.97
CA HIS A 37 -9.90 10.25 -0.86
C HIS A 37 -9.02 10.85 0.21
N CYS A 38 -9.61 11.75 1.00
CA CYS A 38 -9.04 12.28 2.21
C CYS A 38 -10.09 12.24 3.31
N PHE A 39 -9.87 11.37 4.30
CA PHE A 39 -10.73 11.22 5.46
C PHE A 39 -10.19 12.06 6.63
N GLN A 40 -10.99 13.03 7.09
CA GLN A 40 -10.68 13.85 8.27
C GLN A 40 -11.15 13.15 9.54
N ILE A 41 -10.21 12.58 10.32
CA ILE A 41 -10.52 11.74 11.47
C ILE A 41 -11.37 12.48 12.52
N ASN A 42 -11.00 13.73 12.82
CA ASN A 42 -11.69 14.53 13.84
C ASN A 42 -13.12 14.93 13.44
N LYS A 43 -13.37 15.13 12.15
CA LYS A 43 -14.69 15.52 11.63
C LYS A 43 -15.53 14.32 11.23
N LYS A 44 -14.90 13.17 11.00
CA LYS A 44 -15.50 11.97 10.41
C LYS A 44 -16.12 12.25 9.04
N GLU A 45 -15.44 13.07 8.25
CA GLU A 45 -15.83 13.45 6.91
C GLU A 45 -14.82 12.88 5.90
N ASP A 46 -15.32 12.32 4.81
CA ASP A 46 -14.51 11.83 3.69
C ASP A 46 -14.82 12.66 2.44
N TYR A 47 -13.80 13.02 1.68
CA TYR A 47 -13.97 13.73 0.42
C TYR A 47 -12.99 13.24 -0.63
N ILE A 48 -13.46 13.23 -1.88
CA ILE A 48 -12.64 12.92 -3.05
C ILE A 48 -11.79 14.16 -3.34
N ILE A 49 -10.47 13.98 -3.33
CA ILE A 49 -9.53 15.02 -3.75
C ILE A 49 -9.20 14.87 -5.23
N TYR A 50 -9.12 13.66 -5.76
CA TYR A 50 -8.77 13.43 -7.16
C TYR A 50 -9.67 12.36 -7.78
N LYS A 51 -10.07 12.58 -9.03
CA LYS A 51 -10.78 11.59 -9.85
C LYS A 51 -10.05 11.39 -11.19
N GLY A 52 -9.60 10.17 -11.42
CA GLY A 52 -8.81 9.75 -12.57
C GLY A 52 -9.31 8.42 -13.12
N ASN A 53 -8.38 7.58 -13.58
CA ASN A 53 -8.72 6.28 -14.17
C ASN A 53 -8.60 5.13 -13.14
N LYS A 54 -7.39 4.84 -12.67
CA LYS A 54 -7.07 3.84 -11.64
C LYS A 54 -5.92 4.36 -10.76
N PRO A 55 -6.16 5.37 -9.90
CA PRO A 55 -5.19 5.77 -8.90
C PRO A 55 -4.99 4.59 -7.95
N SER A 56 -3.74 4.18 -7.77
CA SER A 56 -3.35 2.94 -7.09
C SER A 56 -2.63 3.18 -5.77
N CYS A 57 -1.94 4.31 -5.65
CA CYS A 57 -1.39 4.79 -4.40
C CYS A 57 -1.27 6.33 -4.41
N ILE A 58 -1.15 6.90 -3.21
CA ILE A 58 -0.78 8.29 -2.99
C ILE A 58 0.47 8.35 -2.11
N ILE A 59 1.48 9.09 -2.54
CA ILE A 59 2.80 9.13 -1.91
C ILE A 59 3.07 10.55 -1.41
N PRO A 60 3.19 10.79 -0.10
CA PRO A 60 3.56 12.10 0.44
C PRO A 60 4.91 12.56 -0.08
N LEU A 61 5.03 13.84 -0.39
CA LEU A 61 6.29 14.53 -0.60
C LEU A 61 6.49 15.55 0.55
N LYS A 62 7.39 16.52 0.35
CA LYS A 62 7.58 17.65 1.27
C LYS A 62 6.47 18.69 1.06
N ASN A 63 6.29 19.58 2.04
CA ASN A 63 5.45 20.78 1.93
C ASN A 63 3.98 20.53 1.55
N ASN A 64 3.36 19.43 2.00
CA ASN A 64 1.98 19.04 1.63
C ASN A 64 1.78 18.84 0.12
N GLU A 65 2.84 18.46 -0.59
CA GLU A 65 2.75 17.95 -1.95
C GLU A 65 2.66 16.42 -1.91
N PHE A 66 2.03 15.83 -2.93
CA PHE A 66 1.82 14.39 -3.04
C PHE A 66 2.07 13.94 -4.48
N LEU A 67 2.39 12.66 -4.66
CA LEU A 67 2.30 11.99 -5.96
C LEU A 67 1.12 11.04 -5.96
N ILE A 68 0.30 11.11 -7.01
CA ILE A 68 -0.76 10.15 -7.28
C ILE A 68 -0.30 9.26 -8.43
N ALA A 69 -0.27 7.95 -8.21
CA ALA A 69 0.03 6.97 -9.24
C ALA A 69 -1.27 6.50 -9.90
N ASP A 70 -1.63 7.10 -11.03
CA ASP A 70 -2.82 6.76 -11.79
C ASP A 70 -2.45 6.05 -13.10
N THR A 71 -2.77 4.75 -13.16
CA THR A 71 -2.54 3.87 -14.31
C THR A 71 -1.06 3.83 -14.71
N ASN A 72 -0.57 4.76 -15.53
CA ASN A 72 0.81 4.86 -15.97
C ASN A 72 1.42 6.26 -15.75
N LYS A 73 0.70 7.14 -15.06
CA LYS A 73 1.10 8.52 -14.78
C LYS A 73 1.33 8.72 -13.29
N LEU A 74 2.41 9.44 -12.99
CA LEU A 74 2.60 10.07 -11.69
C LEU A 74 2.17 11.53 -11.83
N LEU A 75 1.20 11.93 -11.02
CA LEU A 75 0.72 13.30 -10.95
C LEU A 75 1.16 13.93 -9.64
N LYS A 76 1.82 15.08 -9.72
CA LYS A 76 2.09 15.90 -8.54
C LYS A 76 0.83 16.67 -8.16
N PHE A 77 0.39 16.51 -6.93
CA PHE A 77 -0.72 17.23 -6.33
C PHE A 77 -0.20 18.17 -5.26
N ASP A 78 -0.50 19.47 -5.38
CA ASP A 78 -0.26 20.46 -4.34
C ASP A 78 -1.58 20.68 -3.58
N LYS A 79 -1.63 20.30 -2.30
CA LYS A 79 -2.85 20.40 -1.50
C LYS A 79 -3.24 21.86 -1.19
N ALA A 80 -2.28 22.79 -1.15
CA ALA A 80 -2.53 24.18 -0.84
C ALA A 80 -3.18 24.92 -2.02
N SER A 81 -2.67 24.72 -3.24
CA SER A 81 -3.26 25.30 -4.45
C SER A 81 -4.40 24.47 -5.04
N GLN A 82 -4.51 23.19 -4.63
CA GLN A 82 -5.39 22.18 -5.24
C GLN A 82 -5.10 21.90 -6.72
N GLU A 83 -3.85 22.11 -7.14
CA GLU A 83 -3.44 21.91 -8.53
C GLU A 83 -2.78 20.54 -8.76
N TYR A 84 -3.00 20.00 -9.96
CA TYR A 84 -2.40 18.77 -10.45
C TYR A 84 -1.45 19.06 -11.61
N GLN A 85 -0.29 18.43 -11.58
CA GLN A 85 0.74 18.57 -12.62
C GLN A 85 1.23 17.19 -13.02
N LEU A 86 1.44 16.94 -14.31
CA LEU A 86 2.11 15.72 -14.73
C LEU A 86 3.55 15.73 -14.20
N PHE A 87 3.87 14.76 -13.34
CA PHE A 87 5.23 14.59 -12.82
C PHE A 87 6.07 13.75 -13.75
N LEU A 88 5.54 12.58 -14.13
CA LEU A 88 6.15 11.60 -15.02
C LEU A 88 5.04 10.75 -15.69
N ASN A 89 5.28 10.32 -16.91
CA ASN A 89 4.47 9.30 -17.59
C ASN A 89 5.40 8.14 -17.96
N LEU A 90 5.03 6.91 -17.61
CA LEU A 90 5.74 5.72 -18.06
C LEU A 90 4.98 5.12 -19.25
N ASP A 91 5.66 5.06 -20.39
CA ASP A 91 5.13 4.40 -21.57
C ASP A 91 5.33 2.89 -21.43
N PHE A 92 4.28 2.21 -21.01
CA PHE A 92 4.23 0.75 -21.03
C PHE A 92 3.98 0.26 -22.46
N LYS A 93 4.55 -0.89 -22.81
CA LYS A 93 4.33 -1.51 -24.13
C LYS A 93 2.95 -2.13 -24.28
N ASP A 94 2.31 -2.41 -23.16
CA ASP A 94 1.02 -3.09 -23.07
C ASP A 94 0.09 -2.20 -22.24
N ASP A 95 -1.06 -1.85 -22.83
CA ASP A 95 -2.06 -0.97 -22.23
C ASP A 95 -2.76 -1.62 -21.02
N ASN A 96 -2.55 -2.93 -20.80
CA ASN A 96 -3.04 -3.65 -19.63
C ASN A 96 -2.15 -3.47 -18.40
N ILE A 97 -0.97 -2.86 -18.52
CA ILE A 97 -0.09 -2.62 -17.38
C ILE A 97 -0.50 -1.34 -16.65
N ARG A 98 -0.65 -1.45 -15.33
CA ARG A 98 -0.88 -0.32 -14.43
C ARG A 98 0.09 -0.33 -13.26
N PHE A 99 0.26 0.84 -12.66
CA PHE A 99 0.80 0.97 -11.31
C PHE A 99 -0.08 0.25 -10.30
N ASN A 100 0.54 -0.23 -9.22
CA ASN A 100 -0.11 -0.79 -8.06
C ASN A 100 0.40 -0.11 -6.78
N ASP A 101 1.10 -0.80 -5.87
CA ASP A 101 1.63 -0.13 -4.66
C ASP A 101 2.93 0.64 -4.92
N GLY A 102 3.14 1.70 -4.14
CA GLY A 102 4.29 2.59 -4.25
C GLY A 102 4.57 3.37 -2.98
N LYS A 103 5.85 3.66 -2.74
CA LYS A 103 6.33 4.35 -1.53
C LYS A 103 7.65 5.05 -1.80
N MET A 104 8.00 6.06 -1.01
CA MET A 104 9.35 6.63 -1.03
C MET A 104 10.31 5.80 -0.18
N ASP A 105 11.56 5.68 -0.65
CA ASP A 105 12.64 5.12 0.15
C ASP A 105 13.23 6.15 1.14
N PRO A 106 14.09 5.73 2.09
CA PRO A 106 14.73 6.62 3.05
C PRO A 106 15.61 7.72 2.44
N TYR A 107 16.00 7.59 1.17
CA TYR A 107 16.82 8.57 0.45
C TYR A 107 15.99 9.49 -0.47
N GLY A 108 14.66 9.36 -0.43
CA GLY A 108 13.71 10.21 -1.14
C GLY A 108 13.45 9.82 -2.60
N ASN A 109 13.81 8.62 -3.03
CA ASN A 109 13.44 8.11 -4.36
C ASN A 109 12.06 7.46 -4.30
N ILE A 110 11.33 7.55 -5.40
CA ILE A 110 10.00 6.96 -5.53
C ILE A 110 10.17 5.52 -6.01
N TRP A 111 9.57 4.58 -5.31
CA TRP A 111 9.47 3.20 -5.74
C TRP A 111 8.02 2.90 -6.09
N ILE A 112 7.79 2.38 -7.30
CA ILE A 112 6.44 2.12 -7.81
C ILE A 112 6.42 0.79 -8.54
N GLY A 113 5.49 -0.06 -8.10
CA GLY A 113 5.22 -1.36 -8.67
C GLY A 113 4.24 -1.31 -9.83
N THR A 114 4.34 -2.26 -10.75
CA THR A 114 3.33 -2.49 -11.78
C THR A 114 2.78 -3.90 -11.76
N MET A 115 1.62 -4.06 -12.37
CA MET A 115 0.98 -5.35 -12.64
C MET A 115 0.16 -5.27 -13.92
N ASP A 116 -0.14 -6.43 -14.48
CA ASP A 116 -1.14 -6.60 -15.54
C ASP A 116 -2.55 -6.63 -14.94
N ILE A 117 -3.51 -5.91 -15.52
CA ILE A 117 -4.89 -5.85 -15.01
C ILE A 117 -5.61 -7.20 -15.03
N ASN A 118 -5.19 -8.12 -15.90
CA ASN A 118 -5.73 -9.49 -15.95
C ASN A 118 -4.95 -10.44 -15.03
N VAL A 119 -4.01 -9.92 -14.24
CA VAL A 119 -3.14 -10.69 -13.34
C VAL A 119 -2.34 -11.74 -14.11
N THR A 120 -1.92 -11.41 -15.33
CA THR A 120 -1.05 -12.29 -16.12
C THR A 120 0.28 -12.46 -15.40
N PRO A 121 0.72 -13.71 -15.10
CA PRO A 121 1.94 -13.95 -14.33
C PRO A 121 3.16 -13.26 -14.94
N LYS A 122 3.98 -12.65 -14.07
CA LYS A 122 5.30 -12.12 -14.41
C LYS A 122 5.34 -10.98 -15.44
N GLN A 123 4.23 -10.27 -15.64
CA GLN A 123 4.14 -9.13 -16.56
C GLN A 123 4.46 -7.78 -15.90
N GLY A 124 4.44 -7.71 -14.58
CA GLY A 124 4.78 -6.55 -13.78
C GLY A 124 6.29 -6.38 -13.57
N ALA A 125 6.63 -5.21 -13.06
CA ALA A 125 7.98 -4.80 -12.71
C ALA A 125 7.97 -3.84 -11.52
N LEU A 126 9.11 -3.69 -10.87
CA LEU A 126 9.33 -2.66 -9.87
C LEU A 126 10.24 -1.59 -10.47
N TYR A 127 9.88 -0.33 -10.27
CA TYR A 127 10.63 0.82 -10.75
C TYR A 127 11.08 1.70 -9.59
N ARG A 128 12.29 2.25 -9.69
CA ARG A 128 12.80 3.34 -8.85
C ARG A 128 12.93 4.60 -9.71
N ILE A 129 12.40 5.72 -9.23
CA ILE A 129 12.49 7.02 -9.89
C ILE A 129 13.25 7.97 -8.97
N ASP A 130 14.35 8.51 -9.47
CA ASP A 130 15.21 9.41 -8.71
C ASP A 130 14.70 10.88 -8.74
N ASN A 131 15.40 11.75 -8.00
CA ASN A 131 15.09 13.18 -7.94
C ASN A 131 15.24 13.92 -9.28
N ASN A 132 15.97 13.35 -10.24
CA ASN A 132 16.09 13.87 -11.62
C ASN A 132 14.99 13.31 -12.54
N LYS A 133 14.02 12.58 -11.97
CA LYS A 133 12.95 11.87 -12.69
C LYS A 133 13.45 10.78 -13.63
N MET A 134 14.67 10.28 -13.43
CA MET A 134 15.18 9.12 -14.14
C MET A 134 14.53 7.86 -13.58
N CYS A 135 13.94 7.06 -14.47
CA CYS A 135 13.26 5.83 -14.12
C CYS A 135 14.16 4.61 -14.37
N PHE A 136 14.37 3.82 -13.34
CA PHE A 136 15.16 2.59 -13.37
C PHE A 136 14.25 1.42 -13.09
N LYS A 137 14.22 0.43 -13.99
CA LYS A 137 13.55 -0.83 -13.69
C LYS A 137 14.48 -1.68 -12.84
N VAL A 138 14.07 -1.99 -11.62
CA VAL A 138 14.91 -2.61 -10.59
C VAL A 138 14.61 -4.10 -10.41
N LEU A 139 13.35 -4.53 -10.59
CA LEU A 139 12.96 -5.93 -10.66
C LEU A 139 12.03 -6.16 -11.86
N GLU A 140 12.10 -7.36 -12.42
CA GLU A 140 11.26 -7.83 -13.52
C GLU A 140 10.61 -9.17 -13.14
N GLY A 141 9.57 -9.56 -13.86
CA GLY A 141 8.93 -10.86 -13.66
C GLY A 141 8.03 -10.91 -12.43
N ILE A 142 7.50 -9.75 -12.03
CA ILE A 142 6.55 -9.60 -10.91
C ILE A 142 5.13 -9.87 -11.42
N THR A 143 4.28 -10.49 -10.62
CA THR A 143 2.87 -10.72 -10.98
C THR A 143 1.96 -9.63 -10.43
N ILE A 144 2.01 -9.37 -9.11
CA ILE A 144 1.26 -8.29 -8.46
C ILE A 144 2.21 -7.56 -7.51
N SER A 145 2.77 -6.44 -7.94
CA SER A 145 3.67 -5.65 -7.10
C SER A 145 2.90 -5.00 -5.95
N ASN A 146 3.28 -5.29 -4.71
CA ASN A 146 2.57 -4.83 -3.53
C ASN A 146 3.54 -4.34 -2.43
N GLY A 147 3.16 -4.47 -1.16
CA GLY A 147 3.75 -3.82 0.00
C GLY A 147 5.26 -3.63 -0.03
N LEU A 148 5.69 -2.37 0.18
CA LEU A 148 7.09 -1.96 0.28
C LEU A 148 7.40 -1.39 1.66
N ALA A 149 8.55 -1.73 2.22
CA ALA A 149 9.07 -1.08 3.43
C ALA A 149 10.61 -1.10 3.46
N TRP A 150 11.21 -0.27 4.30
CA TRP A 150 12.66 -0.26 4.54
C TRP A 150 12.95 -0.37 6.02
N SER A 151 14.03 -1.06 6.37
CA SER A 151 14.54 -1.07 7.73
C SER A 151 14.95 0.35 8.16
N GLN A 152 14.84 0.63 9.46
CA GLN A 152 15.16 1.96 10.02
C GLN A 152 16.63 2.38 9.80
N ASP A 153 17.53 1.42 9.66
CA ASP A 153 18.94 1.66 9.34
C ASP A 153 19.23 1.78 7.84
N ALA A 154 18.20 1.73 6.99
CA ALA A 154 18.28 1.80 5.52
C ALA A 154 19.23 0.76 4.91
N LYS A 155 19.29 -0.43 5.50
CA LYS A 155 20.11 -1.57 5.01
C LYS A 155 19.31 -2.72 4.44
N THR A 156 17.99 -2.73 4.62
CA THR A 156 17.13 -3.77 4.07
C THR A 156 15.87 -3.16 3.48
N MET A 157 15.55 -3.58 2.25
CA MET A 157 14.25 -3.34 1.64
C MET A 157 13.41 -4.61 1.79
N TYR A 158 12.14 -4.43 2.16
CA TYR A 158 11.14 -5.47 2.20
C TYR A 158 10.12 -5.26 1.09
N TYR A 159 9.73 -6.33 0.43
CA TYR A 159 8.91 -6.26 -0.77
C TYR A 159 8.00 -7.49 -0.92
N ILE A 160 6.79 -7.25 -1.42
CA ILE A 160 5.79 -8.28 -1.68
C ILE A 160 5.49 -8.30 -3.18
N ASP A 161 5.65 -9.48 -3.80
CA ASP A 161 4.84 -9.90 -4.94
C ASP A 161 3.76 -10.82 -4.39
N THR A 162 2.50 -10.38 -4.40
CA THR A 162 1.39 -11.10 -3.74
C THR A 162 1.27 -12.54 -4.22
N TYR A 163 1.58 -12.81 -5.49
CA TYR A 163 1.47 -14.15 -6.07
C TYR A 163 2.45 -15.17 -5.46
N GLU A 164 3.59 -14.70 -4.95
CA GLU A 164 4.61 -15.56 -4.36
C GLU A 164 4.29 -15.96 -2.91
N ASN A 165 3.28 -15.35 -2.27
CA ASN A 165 2.84 -15.64 -0.89
C ASN A 165 3.94 -15.50 0.18
N VAL A 166 4.94 -14.67 -0.08
CA VAL A 166 6.06 -14.42 0.83
C VAL A 166 6.37 -12.93 0.89
N VAL A 167 7.03 -12.51 1.97
CA VAL A 167 7.72 -11.22 2.03
C VAL A 167 9.20 -11.47 1.72
N PHE A 168 9.71 -10.78 0.70
CA PHE A 168 11.12 -10.78 0.37
C PHE A 168 11.87 -9.70 1.16
N GLY A 169 13.11 -10.00 1.52
CA GLY A 169 14.11 -9.03 1.98
C GLY A 169 15.25 -8.91 0.96
N PHE A 170 15.77 -7.71 0.82
CA PHE A 170 16.92 -7.38 -0.02
C PHE A 170 17.91 -6.54 0.78
N ASP A 171 19.21 -6.76 0.59
CA ASP A 171 20.20 -5.81 1.06
C ASP A 171 20.04 -4.51 0.28
N PHE A 172 19.94 -3.38 0.99
CA PHE A 172 19.73 -2.05 0.44
C PHE A 172 20.90 -1.13 0.84
N ASN A 173 21.32 -0.26 -0.06
CA ASN A 173 22.46 0.63 0.18
C ASN A 173 22.13 2.09 -0.14
N SER A 174 23.08 3.00 0.12
CA SER A 174 22.93 4.44 -0.13
C SER A 174 22.84 4.85 -1.60
N ASN A 175 23.22 3.96 -2.53
CA ASN A 175 23.00 4.16 -3.96
C ASN A 175 21.59 3.72 -4.40
N CYS A 176 20.81 3.20 -3.44
CA CYS A 176 19.50 2.60 -3.58
C CYS A 176 19.49 1.37 -4.50
N ASP A 177 20.59 0.64 -4.51
CA ASP A 177 20.65 -0.68 -5.12
C ASP A 177 20.07 -1.72 -4.17
N ILE A 178 19.47 -2.77 -4.74
CA ILE A 178 19.00 -3.96 -4.03
C ILE A 178 19.78 -5.20 -4.45
N SER A 179 20.08 -6.09 -3.52
CA SER A 179 20.77 -7.36 -3.78
C SER A 179 20.41 -8.42 -2.74
N ASN A 180 20.94 -9.65 -2.89
CA ASN A 180 20.78 -10.73 -1.91
C ASN A 180 19.31 -10.99 -1.49
N GLN A 181 18.44 -11.17 -2.50
CA GLN A 181 17.05 -11.52 -2.29
C GLN A 181 16.92 -12.78 -1.44
N ARG A 182 16.06 -12.71 -0.42
CA ARG A 182 15.77 -13.82 0.49
C ARG A 182 14.32 -13.75 0.96
N ILE A 183 13.73 -14.89 1.32
CA ILE A 183 12.43 -14.91 2.00
C ILE A 183 12.67 -14.55 3.47
N VAL A 184 11.97 -13.53 3.97
CA VAL A 184 12.01 -13.14 5.40
C VAL A 184 10.76 -13.59 6.15
N ILE A 185 9.63 -13.69 5.46
CA ILE A 185 8.37 -14.19 6.02
C ILE A 185 7.70 -15.06 4.96
N ASP A 186 7.32 -16.28 5.35
CA ASP A 186 6.52 -17.21 4.54
C ASP A 186 5.08 -17.22 5.07
N ILE A 187 4.11 -16.90 4.22
CA ILE A 187 2.69 -16.82 4.60
C ILE A 187 1.96 -18.01 4.00
N PRO A 188 1.49 -18.96 4.84
CA PRO A 188 0.76 -20.11 4.35
C PRO A 188 -0.46 -19.70 3.53
N LYS A 189 -0.65 -20.31 2.37
CA LYS A 189 -1.72 -19.94 1.41
C LYS A 189 -3.13 -20.03 1.99
N ASP A 190 -3.35 -20.86 3.00
CA ASP A 190 -4.64 -20.99 3.70
C ASP A 190 -4.93 -19.83 4.67
N LYS A 191 -3.98 -18.88 4.82
CA LYS A 191 -4.12 -17.67 5.66
C LYS A 191 -4.41 -16.40 4.87
N GLY A 192 -4.55 -16.50 3.54
CA GLY A 192 -4.67 -15.36 2.64
C GLY A 192 -3.35 -15.04 1.92
N ALA A 193 -3.34 -13.95 1.16
CA ALA A 193 -2.17 -13.49 0.40
C ALA A 193 -1.68 -12.14 0.94
N PRO A 194 -0.35 -11.94 1.07
CA PRO A 194 0.20 -10.66 1.50
C PRO A 194 -0.10 -9.57 0.47
N ASP A 195 -0.52 -8.42 0.95
CA ASP A 195 -0.89 -7.27 0.12
C ASP A 195 -0.04 -6.04 0.50
N GLY A 196 -0.64 -4.93 0.91
CA GLY A 196 0.07 -3.77 1.44
C GLY A 196 0.73 -4.01 2.80
N MET A 197 1.82 -3.28 3.06
CA MET A 197 2.65 -3.44 4.26
C MET A 197 3.22 -2.12 4.78
N THR A 198 3.42 -2.04 6.10
CA THR A 198 4.21 -0.99 6.76
C THR A 198 5.17 -1.57 7.80
N ILE A 199 6.09 -0.75 8.30
CA ILE A 199 7.09 -1.14 9.32
C ILE A 199 6.98 -0.22 10.53
N ASP A 200 7.06 -0.79 11.73
CA ASP A 200 7.05 -0.01 12.97
C ASP A 200 8.44 0.43 13.43
N SER A 201 8.47 1.23 14.50
CA SER A 201 9.70 1.75 15.11
C SER A 201 10.57 0.66 15.75
N GLN A 202 10.02 -0.52 16.03
CA GLN A 202 10.76 -1.68 16.53
C GLN A 202 11.30 -2.55 15.38
N GLY A 203 10.94 -2.25 14.13
CA GLY A 203 11.35 -2.96 12.94
C GLY A 203 10.48 -4.17 12.60
N ASN A 204 9.29 -4.30 13.18
CA ASN A 204 8.33 -5.35 12.80
C ASN A 204 7.52 -4.91 11.57
N LEU A 205 7.17 -5.88 10.73
CA LEU A 205 6.37 -5.68 9.54
C LEU A 205 4.89 -5.95 9.84
N TRP A 206 4.04 -4.97 9.54
CA TRP A 206 2.59 -5.07 9.58
C TRP A 206 2.07 -5.31 8.17
N ILE A 207 1.48 -6.49 7.92
CA ILE A 207 1.15 -7.00 6.58
C ILE A 207 -0.34 -7.28 6.48
N ALA A 208 -1.02 -6.61 5.57
CA ALA A 208 -2.41 -6.89 5.23
C ALA A 208 -2.54 -8.23 4.49
N LEU A 209 -3.60 -8.98 4.80
CA LEU A 209 -3.86 -10.29 4.19
C LEU A 209 -5.16 -10.29 3.39
N TRP A 210 -5.04 -10.28 2.06
CA TRP A 210 -6.15 -10.48 1.15
C TRP A 210 -6.71 -11.90 1.30
N GLY A 211 -8.00 -12.01 1.61
CA GLY A 211 -8.65 -13.29 1.93
C GLY A 211 -8.30 -13.86 3.30
N GLY A 212 -7.54 -13.11 4.12
CA GLY A 212 -7.08 -13.54 5.43
C GLY A 212 -7.82 -12.91 6.62
N ASN A 213 -8.73 -11.96 6.37
CA ASN A 213 -9.49 -11.23 7.39
C ASN A 213 -8.61 -10.58 8.48
N ALA A 214 -7.38 -10.20 8.15
CA ALA A 214 -6.44 -9.75 9.16
C ALA A 214 -5.30 -8.88 8.63
N VAL A 215 -4.68 -8.16 9.56
CA VAL A 215 -3.30 -7.70 9.45
C VAL A 215 -2.45 -8.49 10.45
N ILE A 216 -1.30 -8.98 10.01
CA ILE A 216 -0.32 -9.67 10.88
C ILE A 216 0.89 -8.79 11.18
N CYS A 217 1.46 -8.94 12.37
CA CYS A 217 2.73 -8.32 12.75
C CYS A 217 3.79 -9.40 12.85
N CYS A 218 4.87 -9.27 12.09
CA CYS A 218 5.94 -10.25 12.01
C CYS A 218 7.31 -9.62 12.24
N ASP A 219 8.21 -10.35 12.89
CA ASP A 219 9.62 -9.99 12.98
C ASP A 219 10.36 -10.45 11.72
N PRO A 220 10.84 -9.54 10.85
CA PRO A 220 11.53 -9.94 9.63
C PRO A 220 12.90 -10.58 9.85
N LYS A 221 13.48 -10.50 11.06
CA LYS A 221 14.79 -11.11 11.37
C LYS A 221 14.64 -12.60 11.70
N THR A 222 13.54 -12.98 12.32
CA THR A 222 13.28 -14.36 12.77
C THR A 222 12.19 -15.06 11.97
N GLY A 223 11.34 -14.31 11.27
CA GLY A 223 10.13 -14.80 10.64
C GLY A 223 8.96 -15.04 11.61
N GLU A 224 9.13 -14.67 12.89
CA GLU A 224 8.13 -14.93 13.93
C GLU A 224 6.89 -14.05 13.78
N LEU A 225 5.71 -14.67 13.88
CA LEU A 225 4.44 -13.96 14.03
C LEU A 225 4.30 -13.44 15.47
N LYS A 226 4.32 -12.12 15.64
CA LYS A 226 4.23 -11.44 16.94
C LYS A 226 2.79 -11.10 17.34
N ASP A 227 1.96 -10.65 16.39
CA ASP A 227 0.57 -10.31 16.66
C ASP A 227 -0.32 -10.49 15.42
N LYS A 228 -1.63 -10.51 15.63
CA LYS A 228 -2.66 -10.57 14.60
C LYS A 228 -3.84 -9.68 14.98
N ILE A 229 -4.20 -8.76 14.08
CA ILE A 229 -5.38 -7.92 14.16
C ILE A 229 -6.43 -8.50 13.21
N GLU A 230 -7.52 -9.03 13.77
CA GLU A 230 -8.67 -9.49 13.02
C GLU A 230 -9.50 -8.30 12.52
N VAL A 231 -9.96 -8.39 11.29
CA VAL A 231 -10.76 -7.36 10.59
C VAL A 231 -12.05 -8.03 10.11
N ASP A 232 -13.19 -7.39 10.34
CA ASP A 232 -14.51 -7.87 9.90
C ASP A 232 -14.73 -7.66 8.38
N ALA A 233 -13.70 -7.92 7.58
CA ALA A 233 -13.72 -7.90 6.13
C ALA A 233 -12.67 -8.90 5.61
N PRO A 234 -13.00 -9.77 4.63
CA PRO A 234 -12.09 -10.79 4.14
C PRO A 234 -10.92 -10.25 3.32
N HIS A 235 -11.15 -9.24 2.49
CA HIS A 235 -10.14 -8.65 1.62
C HIS A 235 -9.52 -7.43 2.29
N VAL A 236 -8.55 -7.67 3.18
CA VAL A 236 -7.74 -6.61 3.80
C VAL A 236 -6.59 -6.29 2.85
N THR A 237 -6.50 -5.03 2.43
CA THR A 237 -5.67 -4.64 1.29
C THR A 237 -4.38 -3.98 1.71
N SER A 238 -4.41 -3.05 2.67
CA SER A 238 -3.19 -2.36 3.10
C SER A 238 -3.36 -1.78 4.49
N CYS A 239 -2.25 -1.29 5.06
CA CYS A 239 -2.24 -0.66 6.37
C CYS A 239 -1.14 0.39 6.52
N THR A 240 -1.36 1.34 7.42
CA THR A 240 -0.39 2.40 7.74
C THR A 240 -0.43 2.76 9.21
N LEU A 241 0.71 3.15 9.76
CA LEU A 241 0.83 3.59 11.15
C LEU A 241 0.41 5.06 11.27
N GLY A 242 -0.19 5.39 12.40
CA GLY A 242 -0.62 6.74 12.72
C GLY A 242 -1.05 6.89 14.17
N GLY A 243 -1.81 7.95 14.46
CA GLY A 243 -1.96 8.44 15.83
C GLY A 243 -0.80 9.33 16.25
N GLU A 244 -0.92 10.01 17.39
CA GLU A 244 0.11 10.95 17.88
C GLU A 244 1.39 10.24 18.30
N MET A 245 1.29 8.97 18.70
CA MET A 245 2.41 8.15 19.17
C MET A 245 2.73 6.99 18.22
N GLU A 246 2.22 7.03 16.97
CA GLU A 246 2.29 5.90 16.02
C GLU A 246 1.69 4.59 16.60
N ASP A 247 0.71 4.73 17.49
CA ASP A 247 0.05 3.66 18.26
C ASP A 247 -1.29 3.21 17.66
N VAL A 248 -1.62 3.68 16.45
CA VAL A 248 -2.81 3.30 15.71
C VAL A 248 -2.44 2.76 14.34
N LEU A 249 -2.95 1.58 14.02
CA LEU A 249 -2.87 1.03 12.68
C LEU A 249 -4.18 1.32 11.94
N PHE A 250 -4.11 2.08 10.84
CA PHE A 250 -5.21 2.29 9.91
C PHE A 250 -5.16 1.25 8.80
N ILE A 251 -6.32 0.76 8.37
CA ILE A 251 -6.44 -0.43 7.53
C ILE A 251 -7.48 -0.16 6.44
N THR A 252 -7.13 -0.44 5.19
CA THR A 252 -8.05 -0.44 4.04
C THR A 252 -8.53 -1.85 3.73
N THR A 253 -9.73 -1.95 3.15
CA THR A 253 -10.32 -3.22 2.74
C THR A 253 -11.06 -3.05 1.41
N ALA A 254 -11.40 -4.16 0.77
CA ALA A 254 -12.08 -4.19 -0.53
C ALA A 254 -13.39 -4.99 -0.50
N ARG A 255 -14.26 -4.67 -1.45
CA ARG A 255 -15.42 -5.51 -1.83
C ARG A 255 -15.14 -6.34 -3.08
N ASP A 256 -14.14 -5.95 -3.86
CA ASP A 256 -13.75 -6.63 -5.09
C ASP A 256 -13.54 -8.14 -4.85
N GLY A 257 -14.01 -8.96 -5.77
CA GLY A 257 -13.98 -10.42 -5.67
C GLY A 257 -14.97 -11.07 -4.69
N LEU A 258 -15.75 -10.30 -3.89
CA LEU A 258 -16.74 -10.87 -2.97
C LEU A 258 -18.09 -11.17 -3.65
N SER A 259 -18.67 -12.32 -3.32
CA SER A 259 -20.03 -12.68 -3.74
C SER A 259 -21.10 -11.92 -2.95
N SER A 260 -22.36 -11.98 -3.40
CA SER A 260 -23.48 -11.43 -2.64
C SER A 260 -23.63 -12.07 -1.25
N ASP A 261 -23.39 -13.37 -1.13
CA ASP A 261 -23.44 -14.09 0.14
C ASP A 261 -22.30 -13.65 1.07
N ASP A 262 -21.09 -13.43 0.53
CA ASP A 262 -19.97 -12.88 1.28
C ASP A 262 -20.27 -11.48 1.80
N LEU A 263 -20.90 -10.62 0.99
CA LEU A 263 -21.27 -9.26 1.40
C LEU A 263 -22.38 -9.24 2.45
N ILE A 264 -23.26 -10.24 2.48
CA ILE A 264 -24.23 -10.43 3.57
C ILE A 264 -23.50 -10.85 4.86
N LYS A 265 -22.52 -11.76 4.75
CA LYS A 265 -21.73 -12.25 5.89
C LYS A 265 -20.75 -11.20 6.43
N TYR A 266 -20.18 -10.37 5.56
CA TYR A 266 -19.18 -9.35 5.86
C TYR A 266 -19.65 -7.98 5.33
N PRO A 267 -20.69 -7.39 5.94
CA PRO A 267 -21.31 -6.16 5.42
C PRO A 267 -20.38 -4.94 5.46
N LEU A 268 -19.34 -4.99 6.30
CA LEU A 268 -18.34 -3.93 6.47
C LEU A 268 -17.17 -4.01 5.48
N SER A 269 -17.20 -4.96 4.53
CA SER A 269 -16.19 -5.05 3.47
C SER A 269 -16.15 -3.75 2.65
N GLY A 270 -14.96 -3.29 2.28
CA GLY A 270 -14.74 -1.97 1.68
C GLY A 270 -14.72 -0.82 2.68
N GLY A 271 -14.78 -1.11 3.99
CA GLY A 271 -14.63 -0.10 5.04
C GLY A 271 -13.16 0.24 5.31
N LEU A 272 -12.95 1.41 5.91
CA LEU A 272 -11.71 1.75 6.59
C LEU A 272 -11.81 1.30 8.05
N PHE A 273 -10.75 0.71 8.57
CA PHE A 273 -10.68 0.23 9.94
C PHE A 273 -9.49 0.83 10.68
N PHE A 274 -9.51 0.76 12.01
CA PHE A 274 -8.38 1.11 12.84
C PHE A 274 -8.23 0.16 14.03
N ALA A 275 -7.01 0.00 14.53
CA ALA A 275 -6.72 -0.75 15.74
C ALA A 275 -5.61 -0.05 16.54
N LYS A 276 -5.75 -0.02 17.88
CA LYS A 276 -4.68 0.47 18.75
C LYS A 276 -3.65 -0.62 18.95
N ILE A 277 -2.41 -0.36 18.57
CA ILE A 277 -1.28 -1.27 18.74
C ILE A 277 -0.48 -0.87 19.99
N LYS A 278 0.24 -1.83 20.59
CA LYS A 278 0.96 -1.64 21.84
C LYS A 278 2.42 -1.28 21.62
#